data_AF-A0A5R9BLN7-F1
#
_entry.id   AF-A0A5R9BLN7-F1
#
_cell.length_a   1.000
_cell.length_b   1.000
_cell.length_c   1.000
_cell.angle_alpha   90.00
_cell.angle_beta   90.00
_cell.angle_gamma   90.00
#
_symmetry.space_group_name_H-M   'P 1'
#
loop_
_entity.id
_entity.type
_entity.pdbx_description
1 polymer ?
#
loop_
_entity_poly.entity_id
_entity_poly.type
_entity_poly.pdbx_seq_one_letter_code
_entity_poly.pdbx_strand_id
1 'polypeptide(L)'
;MPDKPLETTWMGTRVLPAVRRAKRVGRRLGRRARSVVAPRIGALGQLRLNAPTTDLTSAEAKPEWVRRCGVVVARIPDQARIPRSWREVLIEAERHSVPTVLVVGSENDLDHPLAAVVTHLVTTDPLVLTAVQNFAGTERAGLIDAAAGKREQMSALFALTRLHTPLEKT
;
A
#
# COMPACT_ATOMS: atom_id res chain seq x y z
N MET A 1 18.68 3.60 75.94
CA MET A 1 18.66 4.32 74.65
C MET A 1 17.33 4.03 74.00
N PRO A 2 16.50 5.03 73.68
CA PRO A 2 15.19 4.78 73.09
C PRO A 2 15.33 4.67 71.56
N ASP A 3 14.87 3.55 71.01
CA ASP A 3 14.72 3.35 69.58
C ASP A 3 13.54 4.20 69.07
N LYS A 4 13.86 5.31 68.38
CA LYS A 4 12.87 6.04 67.58
C LYS A 4 12.76 5.38 66.21
N PRO A 5 11.56 4.98 65.76
CA PRO A 5 11.40 4.50 64.40
C PRO A 5 11.59 5.66 63.42
N LEU A 6 12.49 5.47 62.45
CA LEU A 6 12.62 6.32 61.27
C LEU A 6 11.34 6.16 60.43
N GLU A 7 10.55 7.21 60.35
CA GLU A 7 9.43 7.34 59.43
C GLU A 7 9.95 7.27 57.99
N THR A 8 9.98 6.06 57.43
CA THR A 8 10.13 5.88 55.98
C THR A 8 8.77 6.09 55.36
N THR A 9 8.49 7.33 54.95
CA THR A 9 7.33 7.67 54.11
C THR A 9 7.53 7.11 52.70
N TRP A 10 7.40 5.79 52.55
CA TRP A 10 6.97 5.19 51.28
C TRP A 10 5.48 5.46 51.10
N MET A 11 5.12 6.74 50.94
CA MET A 11 3.84 7.14 50.35
C MET A 11 3.91 6.75 48.88
N GLY A 12 3.76 5.44 48.64
CA GLY A 12 3.42 4.89 47.36
C GLY A 12 2.15 5.58 46.92
N THR A 13 2.29 6.50 45.97
CA THR A 13 1.19 6.87 45.09
C THR A 13 0.70 5.56 44.53
N ARG A 14 -0.42 5.05 45.08
CA ARG A 14 -1.15 3.93 44.50
C ARG A 14 -1.63 4.42 43.15
N VAL A 15 -0.74 4.32 42.15
CA VAL A 15 -1.09 4.53 40.76
C VAL A 15 -1.98 3.35 40.42
N LEU A 16 -3.28 3.58 40.59
CA LEU A 16 -4.33 2.60 40.42
C LEU A 16 -4.06 1.80 39.13
N PRO A 17 -3.88 0.47 39.20
CA PRO A 17 -3.56 -0.34 38.02
C PRO A 17 -4.60 -0.19 36.91
N ALA A 18 -5.84 0.17 37.26
CA ALA A 18 -6.91 0.54 36.34
C ALA A 18 -6.54 1.75 35.45
N VAL A 19 -5.91 2.80 36.00
CA VAL A 19 -5.48 3.99 35.26
C VAL A 19 -4.35 3.65 34.28
N ARG A 20 -3.42 2.77 34.66
CA ARG A 20 -2.38 2.26 33.75
C ARG A 20 -2.97 1.42 32.62
N ARG A 21 -3.97 0.57 32.90
CA ARG A 21 -4.68 -0.23 31.89
C ARG A 21 -5.48 0.67 30.94
N ALA A 22 -6.23 1.64 31.46
CA ALA A 22 -6.98 2.62 30.67
C ALA A 22 -6.06 3.46 29.75
N LYS A 23 -4.92 3.93 30.27
CA LYS A 23 -3.94 4.70 29.47
C LYS A 23 -3.27 3.83 28.40
N ARG A 24 -3.02 2.54 28.65
CA ARG A 24 -2.54 1.59 27.61
C ARG A 24 -3.61 1.30 26.57
N VAL A 25 -4.86 1.08 26.96
CA VAL A 25 -5.99 0.85 26.03
C VAL A 25 -6.24 2.09 25.19
N GLY A 26 -6.24 3.28 25.78
CA GLY A 26 -6.34 4.56 25.06
C GLY A 26 -5.18 4.80 24.10
N ARG A 27 -3.94 4.45 24.47
CA ARG A 27 -2.79 4.48 23.55
C ARG A 27 -2.90 3.43 22.44
N ARG A 28 -3.48 2.26 22.70
CA ARG A 28 -3.70 1.20 21.70
C ARG A 28 -4.80 1.58 20.72
N LEU A 29 -5.88 2.21 21.21
CA LEU A 29 -6.96 2.77 20.41
C LEU A 29 -6.48 3.99 19.61
N GLY A 30 -5.69 4.89 20.19
CA GLY A 30 -5.10 6.02 19.49
C GLY A 30 -4.01 5.62 18.47
N ARG A 31 -3.32 4.49 18.67
CA ARG A 31 -2.47 3.89 17.64
C ARG A 31 -3.29 3.17 16.57
N ARG A 32 -4.37 2.47 16.94
CA ARG A 32 -5.31 1.87 15.97
C ARG A 32 -5.99 2.94 15.11
N ALA A 33 -6.45 4.04 15.69
CA ALA A 33 -7.05 5.16 14.96
C ALA A 33 -6.04 5.81 14.00
N ARG A 34 -4.77 5.97 14.41
CA ARG A 34 -3.69 6.44 13.53
C ARG A 34 -3.21 5.40 12.52
N SER A 35 -3.40 4.11 12.77
CA SER A 35 -3.13 3.01 11.83
C SER A 35 -4.34 2.65 10.95
N VAL A 36 -5.43 3.43 11.03
CA VAL A 36 -6.68 3.23 10.28
C VAL A 36 -6.88 4.30 9.20
N VAL A 37 -5.79 4.91 8.72
CA VAL A 37 -5.78 5.27 7.30
C VAL A 37 -5.46 3.97 6.56
N ALA A 38 -6.49 3.16 6.33
CA ALA A 38 -6.36 1.95 5.52
C ALA A 38 -5.72 2.38 4.18
N PRO A 39 -4.62 1.74 3.77
CA PRO A 39 -3.91 2.16 2.58
C PRO A 39 -4.85 2.02 1.38
N ARG A 40 -4.94 3.08 0.59
CA ARG A 40 -5.87 3.15 -0.55
C ARG A 40 -5.18 2.69 -1.83
N ILE A 41 -5.95 2.10 -2.73
CA ILE A 41 -5.50 1.74 -4.06
C ILE A 41 -5.99 2.82 -5.02
N GLY A 42 -5.08 3.45 -5.75
CA GLY A 42 -5.42 4.28 -6.90
C GLY A 42 -5.58 3.43 -8.14
N ALA A 43 -6.51 3.76 -9.02
CA ALA A 43 -6.67 3.11 -10.32
C ALA A 43 -6.45 4.09 -11.47
N LEU A 44 -5.76 3.64 -12.51
CA LEU A 44 -5.70 4.29 -13.81
C LEU A 44 -6.59 3.55 -14.80
N GLY A 45 -7.72 4.16 -15.15
CA GLY A 45 -8.74 3.57 -16.01
C GLY A 45 -9.68 2.60 -15.29
N GLN A 46 -10.52 1.92 -16.07
CA GLN A 46 -11.47 0.94 -15.56
C GLN A 46 -10.77 -0.38 -15.20
N LEU A 47 -10.28 -0.45 -13.97
CA LEU A 47 -9.62 -1.63 -13.44
C LEU A 47 -10.60 -2.52 -12.68
N ARG A 48 -10.59 -3.82 -12.98
CA ARG A 48 -11.38 -4.83 -12.25
C ARG A 48 -10.52 -5.53 -11.20
N LEU A 49 -10.44 -4.93 -10.02
CA LEU A 49 -9.99 -5.60 -8.80
C LEU A 49 -11.18 -5.79 -7.87
N ASN A 50 -11.17 -6.85 -7.06
CA ASN A 50 -12.18 -7.00 -6.02
C ASN A 50 -11.98 -5.94 -4.92
N ALA A 51 -10.73 -5.47 -4.74
CA ALA A 51 -10.39 -4.40 -3.80
C ALA A 51 -10.93 -3.02 -4.23
N PRO A 52 -11.36 -2.16 -3.29
CA PRO A 52 -11.84 -0.82 -3.62
C PRO A 52 -10.71 0.04 -4.17
N THR A 53 -10.91 0.63 -5.35
CA THR A 53 -9.97 1.53 -6.00
C THR A 53 -10.56 2.93 -6.12
N THR A 54 -9.71 3.94 -6.00
CA THR A 54 -10.05 5.34 -6.29
C THR A 54 -9.65 5.62 -7.73
N ASP A 55 -10.60 6.01 -8.57
CA ASP A 55 -10.29 6.38 -9.95
C ASP A 55 -9.53 7.71 -10.00
N LEU A 56 -8.24 7.62 -10.32
CA LEU A 56 -7.33 8.77 -10.43
C LEU A 56 -7.39 9.43 -11.82
N THR A 57 -8.21 8.89 -12.73
CA THR A 57 -8.41 9.40 -14.09
C THR A 57 -9.74 10.12 -14.26
N SER A 58 -10.59 10.10 -13.22
CA SER A 58 -11.83 10.87 -13.18
C SER A 58 -11.56 12.37 -13.29
N ALA A 59 -12.47 13.14 -13.89
CA ALA A 59 -12.33 14.59 -14.05
C ALA A 59 -12.23 15.34 -12.70
N GLU A 60 -12.69 14.71 -11.62
CA GLU A 60 -12.62 15.25 -10.25
C GLU A 60 -11.33 14.86 -9.52
N ALA A 61 -10.51 13.98 -10.11
CA ALA A 61 -9.29 13.51 -9.49
C ALA A 61 -8.30 14.66 -9.33
N LYS A 62 -7.84 14.87 -8.09
CA LYS A 62 -6.78 15.83 -7.79
C LYS A 62 -5.44 15.11 -7.73
N PRO A 63 -4.34 15.70 -8.21
CA PRO A 63 -2.99 15.11 -8.11
C PRO A 63 -2.62 14.68 -6.67
N GLU A 64 -3.07 15.44 -5.67
CA GLU A 64 -2.87 15.15 -4.25
C GLU A 64 -3.44 13.79 -3.80
N TRP A 65 -4.39 13.21 -4.55
CA TRP A 65 -4.97 11.91 -4.23
C TRP A 65 -3.96 10.78 -4.37
N VAL A 66 -2.97 10.94 -5.25
CA VAL A 66 -1.87 9.98 -5.42
C VAL A 66 -1.11 9.79 -4.12
N ARG A 67 -0.83 10.88 -3.39
CA ARG A 67 -0.14 10.86 -2.09
C ARG A 67 -0.90 10.11 -0.99
N ARG A 68 -2.21 9.94 -1.18
CA ARG A 68 -3.08 9.19 -0.25
C ARG A 68 -3.21 7.71 -0.63
N CYS A 69 -2.68 7.32 -1.79
CA CYS A 69 -2.64 5.94 -2.23
C CYS A 69 -1.37 5.25 -1.70
N GLY A 70 -1.51 4.01 -1.25
CA GLY A 70 -0.36 3.16 -0.96
C GLY A 70 0.20 2.46 -2.20
N VAL A 71 -0.60 2.38 -3.27
CA VAL A 71 -0.23 1.81 -4.57
C VAL A 71 -1.17 2.38 -5.63
N VAL A 72 -0.64 2.61 -6.84
CA VAL A 72 -1.44 2.94 -8.02
C VAL A 72 -1.42 1.73 -8.94
N VAL A 73 -2.59 1.27 -9.36
CA VAL A 73 -2.73 0.11 -10.24
C VAL A 73 -3.29 0.57 -11.58
N ALA A 74 -2.73 0.07 -12.66
CA ALA A 74 -3.12 0.39 -14.02
C ALA A 74 -3.43 -0.88 -14.81
N ARG A 75 -4.16 -0.71 -15.91
CA ARG A 75 -4.26 -1.69 -17.00
C ARG A 75 -3.73 -1.03 -18.27
N ILE A 76 -3.34 -1.81 -19.27
CA ILE A 76 -3.02 -1.26 -20.59
C ILE A 76 -4.23 -0.46 -21.13
N PRO A 77 -4.04 0.80 -21.53
CA PRO A 77 -5.09 1.59 -22.16
C PRO A 77 -5.36 1.10 -23.59
N ASP A 78 -6.55 1.39 -24.12
CA ASP A 78 -6.91 1.04 -25.51
C ASP A 78 -6.04 1.77 -26.56
N GLN A 79 -5.33 2.82 -26.15
CA GLN A 79 -4.44 3.61 -26.99
C GLN A 79 -3.03 3.01 -26.96
N ALA A 80 -2.35 2.95 -28.10
CA ALA A 80 -0.97 2.47 -28.20
C ALA A 80 0.08 3.34 -27.47
N ARG A 81 -0.32 4.47 -26.89
CA ARG A 81 0.54 5.40 -26.16
C ARG A 81 -0.08 5.69 -24.80
N ILE A 82 0.77 6.02 -23.83
CA ILE A 82 0.31 6.43 -22.50
C ILE A 82 -0.50 7.73 -22.59
N PRO A 83 -1.79 7.73 -22.16
CA PRO A 83 -2.63 8.92 -22.14
C PRO A 83 -1.99 10.05 -21.33
N ARG A 84 -2.16 11.30 -21.76
CA ARG A 84 -1.56 12.46 -21.06
C ARG A 84 -2.01 12.56 -19.61
N SER A 85 -3.29 12.34 -19.35
CA SER A 85 -3.85 12.32 -17.99
C SER A 85 -3.21 11.27 -17.09
N TRP A 86 -2.78 10.13 -17.63
CA TRP A 86 -2.12 9.09 -16.86
C TRP A 86 -0.67 9.45 -16.55
N ARG A 87 0.02 10.13 -17.47
CA ARG A 87 1.42 10.54 -17.27
C ARG A 87 1.58 11.44 -16.05
N GLU A 88 0.67 12.40 -15.87
CA GLU A 88 0.70 13.29 -14.71
C GLU A 88 0.58 12.50 -13.40
N VAL A 89 -0.30 11.50 -13.36
CA VAL A 89 -0.45 10.62 -12.20
C VAL A 89 0.78 9.75 -11.99
N LEU A 90 1.38 9.18 -13.04
CA LEU A 90 2.59 8.37 -12.94
C LEU A 90 3.78 9.20 -12.44
N ILE A 91 3.94 10.43 -12.94
CA ILE A 91 4.96 11.37 -12.47
C ILE A 91 4.76 11.72 -10.99
N GLU A 92 3.52 12.00 -10.58
CA GLU A 92 3.23 12.29 -9.17
C GLU A 92 3.45 11.05 -8.29
N ALA A 93 3.13 9.85 -8.78
CA ALA A 93 3.38 8.60 -8.07
C ALA A 93 4.88 8.40 -7.84
N GLU A 94 5.69 8.61 -8.88
CA GLU A 94 7.15 8.54 -8.78
C GLU A 94 7.70 9.58 -7.79
N ARG A 95 7.27 10.85 -7.89
CA ARG A 95 7.66 11.93 -6.97
C ARG A 95 7.37 11.64 -5.50
N HIS A 96 6.31 10.87 -5.24
CA HIS A 96 5.91 10.49 -3.89
C HIS A 96 6.31 9.07 -3.49
N SER A 97 7.13 8.41 -4.31
CA SER A 97 7.55 7.01 -4.09
C SER A 97 6.36 6.07 -3.89
N VAL A 98 5.23 6.38 -4.53
CA VAL A 98 4.05 5.52 -4.55
C VAL A 98 4.27 4.48 -5.65
N PRO A 99 4.27 3.18 -5.32
CA PRO A 99 4.50 2.13 -6.29
C PRO A 99 3.37 2.09 -7.33
N THR A 100 3.74 1.87 -8.58
CA THR A 100 2.84 1.70 -9.72
C THR A 100 2.85 0.25 -10.16
N VAL A 101 1.68 -0.36 -10.31
CA VAL A 101 1.51 -1.76 -10.66
C VAL A 101 0.69 -1.85 -11.94
N LEU A 102 1.20 -2.53 -12.96
CA LEU A 102 0.41 -2.85 -14.15
C LEU A 102 -0.18 -4.26 -14.02
N VAL A 103 -1.49 -4.38 -14.21
CA VAL A 103 -2.16 -5.67 -14.39
C VAL A 103 -2.06 -6.07 -15.86
N VAL A 104 -1.25 -7.09 -16.11
CA VAL A 104 -0.99 -7.72 -17.40
C VAL A 104 -2.03 -8.82 -17.61
N GLY A 105 -2.79 -8.73 -18.70
CA GLY A 105 -3.78 -9.74 -19.09
C GLY A 105 -3.30 -10.66 -20.21
N SER A 106 -2.29 -10.25 -20.98
CA SER A 106 -1.69 -11.03 -22.05
C SER A 106 -0.21 -10.67 -22.24
N GLU A 107 0.56 -11.51 -22.92
CA GLU A 107 1.97 -11.19 -23.21
C GLU A 107 2.12 -9.94 -24.08
N ASN A 108 1.18 -9.68 -24.99
CA ASN A 108 1.16 -8.48 -25.84
C ASN A 108 1.09 -7.18 -25.03
N ASP A 109 0.57 -7.23 -23.79
CA ASP A 109 0.54 -6.06 -22.91
C ASP A 109 1.94 -5.60 -22.50
N LEU A 110 2.94 -6.49 -22.56
CA LEU A 110 4.34 -6.21 -22.22
C LEU A 110 5.03 -5.33 -23.29
N ASP A 111 4.53 -5.35 -24.52
CA ASP A 111 5.04 -4.52 -25.61
C ASP A 111 4.61 -3.05 -25.48
N HIS A 112 3.58 -2.78 -24.66
CA HIS A 112 3.09 -1.42 -24.46
C HIS A 112 4.07 -0.61 -23.58
N PRO A 113 4.36 0.66 -23.92
CA PRO A 113 5.35 1.48 -23.20
C PRO A 113 5.05 1.65 -21.70
N LEU A 114 3.80 1.49 -21.29
CA LEU A 114 3.40 1.52 -19.87
C LEU A 114 4.09 0.41 -19.06
N ALA A 115 4.31 -0.78 -19.63
CA ALA A 115 4.95 -1.89 -18.93
C ALA A 115 6.39 -1.56 -18.51
N ALA A 116 7.09 -0.74 -19.30
CA ALA A 116 8.45 -0.30 -18.99
C ALA A 116 8.53 0.85 -17.96
N VAL A 117 7.45 1.60 -17.76
CA VAL A 117 7.42 2.79 -16.89
C VAL A 117 6.93 2.48 -15.48
N VAL A 118 6.12 1.43 -15.31
CA VAL A 118 5.59 1.05 -13.99
C VAL A 118 6.64 0.35 -13.13
N THR A 119 6.45 0.39 -11.81
CA THR A 119 7.41 -0.23 -10.89
C THR A 119 7.21 -1.74 -10.76
N HIS A 120 6.00 -2.26 -10.86
CA HIS A 120 5.72 -3.69 -10.74
C HIS A 120 4.73 -4.16 -11.81
N LEU A 121 4.78 -5.45 -12.12
CA LEU A 121 3.84 -6.12 -12.99
C LEU A 121 3.13 -7.23 -12.22
N VAL A 122 1.82 -7.37 -12.43
CA VAL A 122 1.06 -8.49 -11.89
C VAL A 122 0.18 -9.08 -12.96
N THR A 123 -0.09 -10.36 -12.86
CA THR A 123 -1.07 -11.05 -13.70
C THR A 123 -2.04 -11.80 -12.80
N THR A 124 -3.23 -12.08 -13.32
CA THR A 124 -4.16 -13.05 -12.73
C THR A 124 -4.12 -14.40 -13.43
N ASP A 125 -3.44 -14.48 -14.57
CA ASP A 125 -3.28 -15.69 -15.37
C ASP A 125 -1.91 -16.34 -15.09
N PRO A 126 -1.87 -17.56 -14.52
CA PRO A 126 -0.63 -18.30 -14.30
C PRO A 126 0.18 -18.56 -15.58
N LEU A 127 -0.47 -18.65 -16.75
CA LEU A 127 0.21 -18.89 -18.02
C LEU A 127 1.06 -17.69 -18.45
N VAL A 128 0.60 -16.48 -18.13
CA VAL A 128 1.28 -15.22 -18.47
C VAL A 128 2.36 -14.86 -17.44
N LEU A 129 2.36 -15.51 -16.27
CA LEU A 129 3.27 -15.18 -15.16
C LEU A 129 4.74 -15.29 -15.55
N THR A 130 5.12 -16.34 -16.29
CA THR A 130 6.51 -16.53 -16.72
C THR A 130 6.97 -15.40 -17.63
N ALA A 131 6.14 -14.97 -18.58
CA ALA A 131 6.45 -13.82 -19.44
C ALA A 131 6.62 -12.52 -18.62
N VAL A 132 5.74 -12.30 -17.65
CA VAL A 132 5.80 -11.14 -16.75
C VAL A 132 7.09 -11.15 -15.89
N GLN A 133 7.47 -12.31 -15.36
CA GLN A 133 8.70 -12.49 -14.59
C GLN A 133 9.95 -12.28 -15.45
N ASN A 134 9.95 -12.78 -16.68
CA ASN A 134 11.06 -12.58 -17.62
C ASN A 134 11.23 -11.11 -18.00
N PHE A 135 10.13 -10.36 -18.07
CA PHE A 135 10.17 -8.93 -18.40
C PHE A 135 10.60 -8.05 -17.23
N ALA A 136 9.99 -8.23 -16.05
CA ALA A 136 10.18 -7.31 -14.91
C ALA A 136 11.18 -7.79 -13.85
N GLY A 137 11.57 -9.07 -13.87
CA GLY A 137 12.25 -9.72 -12.76
C GLY A 137 11.26 -10.36 -11.77
N THR A 138 11.71 -11.40 -11.05
CA THR A 138 10.86 -12.15 -10.11
C THR A 138 10.48 -11.34 -8.89
N GLU A 139 11.26 -10.33 -8.54
CA GLU A 139 11.03 -9.43 -7.41
C GLU A 139 9.98 -8.35 -7.70
N ARG A 140 9.76 -8.02 -8.98
CA ARG A 140 8.80 -7.00 -9.44
C ARG A 140 7.56 -7.62 -10.08
N ALA A 141 7.50 -8.94 -10.20
CA ALA A 141 6.42 -9.69 -10.81
C ALA A 141 5.62 -10.48 -9.77
N GLY A 142 4.29 -10.51 -9.90
CA GLY A 142 3.43 -11.28 -9.00
C GLY A 142 2.19 -11.88 -9.66
N LEU A 143 1.74 -13.01 -9.13
CA LEU A 143 0.42 -13.58 -9.45
C LEU A 143 -0.58 -13.11 -8.40
N ILE A 144 -1.70 -12.53 -8.85
CA ILE A 144 -2.83 -12.18 -8.00
C ILE A 144 -3.98 -13.11 -8.34
N ASP A 145 -4.53 -13.80 -7.35
CA ASP A 145 -5.72 -14.60 -7.58
C ASP A 145 -6.94 -13.68 -7.85
N ALA A 146 -7.57 -13.86 -9.02
CA ALA A 146 -8.77 -13.13 -9.40
C ALA A 146 -9.99 -13.46 -8.52
N ALA A 147 -10.05 -14.69 -7.98
CA ALA A 147 -11.10 -15.14 -7.09
C ALA A 147 -10.89 -14.70 -5.64
N ALA A 148 -9.69 -14.24 -5.29
CA ALA A 148 -9.35 -13.83 -3.94
C ALA A 148 -10.20 -12.65 -3.44
N GLY A 149 -10.46 -12.66 -2.13
CA GLY A 149 -11.22 -11.60 -1.47
C GLY A 149 -10.49 -10.25 -1.51
N LYS A 150 -11.24 -9.16 -1.29
CA LYS A 150 -10.72 -7.77 -1.31
C LYS A 150 -9.44 -7.59 -0.47
N ARG A 151 -9.43 -8.18 0.72
CA ARG A 151 -8.32 -8.09 1.68
C ARG A 151 -7.08 -8.81 1.19
N GLU A 152 -7.27 -9.95 0.53
CA GLU A 152 -6.20 -10.81 0.07
C GLU A 152 -5.50 -10.21 -1.16
N GLN A 153 -6.26 -9.73 -2.16
CA GLN A 153 -5.68 -9.01 -3.30
C GLN A 153 -4.93 -7.75 -2.85
N MET A 154 -5.50 -7.00 -1.91
CA MET A 154 -4.82 -5.84 -1.32
C MET A 154 -3.53 -6.25 -0.59
N SER A 155 -3.57 -7.33 0.20
CA SER A 155 -2.39 -7.84 0.88
C SER A 155 -1.31 -8.30 -0.09
N ALA A 156 -1.68 -8.96 -1.19
CA ALA A 156 -0.76 -9.42 -2.22
C ALA A 156 -0.08 -8.24 -2.92
N LEU A 157 -0.85 -7.22 -3.31
CA LEU A 157 -0.31 -5.98 -3.88
C LEU A 157 0.69 -5.30 -2.94
N PHE A 158 0.35 -5.15 -1.66
CA PHE A 158 1.25 -4.53 -0.69
C PHE A 158 2.45 -5.39 -0.34
N ALA A 159 2.33 -6.72 -0.35
CA ALA A 159 3.46 -7.61 -0.13
C ALA A 159 4.48 -7.45 -1.27
N LEU A 160 3.99 -7.42 -2.52
CA LEU A 160 4.81 -7.20 -3.70
C LEU A 160 5.51 -5.82 -3.65
N THR A 161 4.76 -4.74 -3.43
CA THR A 161 5.32 -3.39 -3.53
C THR A 161 6.22 -2.98 -2.35
N ARG A 162 6.09 -3.65 -1.20
CA ARG A 162 6.94 -3.40 -0.03
C ARG A 162 8.33 -4.02 -0.12
N LEU A 163 8.57 -4.94 -1.05
CA LEU A 163 9.92 -5.46 -1.31
C LEU A 163 10.88 -4.35 -1.75
N HIS A 164 10.36 -3.25 -2.31
CA HIS A 164 11.15 -2.13 -2.81
C HIS A 164 11.04 -0.84 -1.99
N THR A 165 10.24 -0.82 -0.91
CA THR A 165 10.28 0.35 -0.03
C THR A 165 11.56 0.25 0.81
N PRO A 166 12.55 1.16 0.66
CA PRO A 166 13.70 1.13 1.55
C PRO A 166 13.17 1.27 2.97
N LEU A 167 13.40 0.24 3.79
CA LEU A 167 13.18 0.34 5.22
C LEU A 167 14.07 1.48 5.70
N GLU A 168 13.48 2.62 6.08
CA GLU A 168 14.20 3.64 6.82
C GLU A 168 14.86 2.95 8.01
N LYS A 169 16.19 2.89 7.99
CA LYS A 169 16.97 2.44 9.15
C LYS A 169 16.68 3.45 10.27
N THR A 170 15.84 3.05 11.21
CA THR A 170 15.70 3.70 12.52
C THR A 170 17.00 3.67 13.29
#